data_AF-A0A069D4Y7-F1
#
_entry.id   AF-A0A069D4Y7-F1
#
_cell.length_a   1.000
_cell.length_b   1.000
_cell.length_c   1.000
_cell.angle_alpha   90.00
_cell.angle_beta   90.00
_cell.angle_gamma   90.00
#
_symmetry.space_group_name_H-M   'P 1'
#
loop_
_entity.id
_entity.type
_entity.pdbx_description
1 polymer ?
#
loop_
_entity_poly.entity_id
_entity_poly.type
_entity_poly.pdbx_seq_one_letter_code
_entity_poly.pdbx_strand_id
1 'polypeptide(L)'
;MNLNITPKDRIFSELTDIDGFLNITMSENPEEALQRGNDLTAYIARTGKLLADAKYHLNESKNSEVMETLRDTAKNAKATAKAVNALVDSICREEQYLVDWCERANRAATHQLSWCVTVISKAKEEMKMAGFNNNNVKRNFNE
;
A
#
# COMPACT_ATOMS: atom_id res chain seq x y z
N MET A 1 12.95 -19.91 -14.25
CA MET A 1 11.74 -19.75 -13.42
C MET A 1 10.74 -18.97 -14.26
N ASN A 2 9.51 -19.45 -14.45
CA ASN A 2 8.48 -18.72 -15.21
C ASN A 2 7.73 -17.82 -14.21
N LEU A 3 8.12 -16.55 -14.13
CA LEU A 3 7.54 -15.60 -13.18
C LEU A 3 6.22 -15.06 -13.75
N ASN A 4 5.15 -15.10 -12.95
CA ASN A 4 3.86 -14.51 -13.32
C ASN A 4 3.82 -13.02 -12.93
N ILE A 5 4.48 -12.20 -13.73
CA ILE A 5 4.61 -10.75 -13.53
C ILE A 5 3.35 -10.03 -14.02
N THR A 6 2.75 -9.19 -13.18
CA THR A 6 1.61 -8.34 -13.59
C THR A 6 2.10 -7.29 -14.58
N PRO A 7 1.48 -7.12 -15.77
CA PRO A 7 1.82 -6.05 -16.70
C PRO A 7 1.66 -4.63 -16.10
N LYS A 8 2.43 -3.65 -16.59
CA LYS A 8 2.45 -2.27 -16.05
C LYS A 8 1.07 -1.59 -16.07
N ASP A 9 0.31 -1.77 -17.15
CA ASP A 9 -1.06 -1.25 -17.32
C ASP A 9 -2.03 -1.86 -16.30
N ARG A 10 -1.90 -3.17 -16.03
CA ARG A 10 -2.66 -3.88 -15.01
C ARG A 10 -2.31 -3.39 -13.60
N ILE A 11 -1.02 -3.18 -13.30
CA ILE A 11 -0.58 -2.59 -12.03
C ILE A 11 -1.24 -1.23 -11.82
N PHE A 12 -1.19 -0.36 -12.85
CA PHE A 12 -1.79 0.98 -12.79
C PHE A 12 -3.31 0.93 -12.56
N SER A 13 -4.02 0.09 -13.32
CA SER A 13 -5.47 -0.07 -13.19
C SER A 13 -5.86 -0.51 -11.78
N GLU A 14 -5.21 -1.55 -11.26
CA GLU A 14 -5.53 -2.08 -9.93
C GLU A 14 -5.15 -1.10 -8.82
N LEU A 15 -4.03 -0.38 -8.95
CA LEU A 15 -3.68 0.69 -8.01
C LEU A 15 -4.71 1.82 -8.03
N THR A 16 -5.28 2.15 -9.18
CA THR A 16 -6.34 3.16 -9.29
C THR A 16 -7.57 2.73 -8.50
N ASP A 17 -7.99 1.48 -8.64
CA ASP A 17 -9.14 0.93 -7.90
C ASP A 17 -8.88 0.90 -6.38
N ILE A 18 -7.69 0.45 -5.98
CA ILE A 18 -7.28 0.37 -4.58
C ILE A 18 -7.18 1.78 -3.97
N ASP A 19 -6.57 2.73 -4.68
CA ASP A 19 -6.45 4.11 -4.21
C ASP A 19 -7.82 4.77 -4.09
N GLY A 20 -8.74 4.49 -5.02
CA GLY A 20 -10.14 4.89 -4.92
C GLY A 20 -10.79 4.40 -3.61
N PHE A 21 -10.63 3.13 -3.26
CA PHE A 21 -11.12 2.58 -2.00
C PHE A 21 -10.45 3.21 -0.76
N LEU A 22 -9.14 3.42 -0.80
CA LEU A 22 -8.36 3.98 0.31
C LEU A 22 -8.71 5.44 0.60
N ASN A 23 -9.22 6.19 -0.39
CA ASN A 23 -9.67 7.57 -0.23
C ASN A 23 -11.11 7.70 0.31
N ILE A 24 -11.83 6.59 0.52
CA ILE A 24 -13.15 6.61 1.15
C ILE A 24 -12.99 6.75 2.68
N THR A 25 -13.62 7.77 3.26
CA THR A 25 -13.69 7.94 4.71
C THR A 25 -14.56 6.86 5.35
N MET A 26 -14.03 6.17 6.35
CA MET A 26 -14.76 5.18 7.15
C MET A 26 -15.41 5.85 8.37
N SER A 27 -16.62 5.44 8.74
CA SER A 27 -17.24 5.88 10.00
C SER A 27 -16.64 5.18 11.23
N GLU A 28 -17.10 5.54 12.43
CA GLU A 28 -16.75 4.83 13.67
C GLU A 28 -17.65 3.60 13.95
N ASN A 29 -18.48 3.17 12.99
CA ASN A 29 -19.29 1.97 13.16
C ASN A 29 -18.38 0.71 13.19
N PRO A 30 -18.42 -0.11 14.26
CA PRO A 30 -17.58 -1.30 14.37
C PRO A 30 -17.87 -2.38 13.31
N GLU A 31 -19.10 -2.48 12.81
CA GLU A 31 -19.45 -3.44 11.73
C GLU A 31 -18.82 -3.02 10.41
N GLU A 32 -18.87 -1.72 10.10
CA GLU A 32 -18.21 -1.14 8.92
C GLU A 32 -16.69 -1.32 9.03
N ALA A 33 -16.10 -1.06 10.20
CA ALA A 33 -14.67 -1.24 10.45
C ALA A 33 -14.23 -2.70 10.28
N LEU A 34 -15.06 -3.67 10.67
CA LEU A 34 -14.77 -5.09 10.45
C LEU A 34 -14.76 -5.43 8.96
N GLN A 35 -15.78 -5.01 8.22
CA GLN A 35 -15.87 -5.27 6.79
C GLN A 35 -14.71 -4.61 6.03
N ARG A 36 -14.45 -3.33 6.30
CA ARG A 36 -13.33 -2.59 5.72
C ARG A 36 -11.99 -3.26 6.06
N GLY A 37 -11.84 -3.75 7.28
CA GLY A 37 -10.66 -4.50 7.71
C GLY A 37 -10.38 -5.72 6.84
N ASN A 38 -11.42 -6.50 6.50
CA ASN A 38 -11.28 -7.67 5.62
C ASN A 38 -10.77 -7.26 4.23
N ASP A 39 -11.34 -6.21 3.64
CA ASP A 39 -10.92 -5.71 2.32
C ASP A 39 -9.48 -5.18 2.36
N LEU A 40 -9.11 -4.45 3.41
CA LEU A 40 -7.76 -3.94 3.61
C LEU A 40 -6.71 -5.06 3.69
N THR A 41 -7.01 -6.18 4.35
CA THR A 41 -6.06 -7.32 4.38
C THR A 41 -5.79 -7.90 2.99
N ALA A 42 -6.81 -8.00 2.14
CA ALA A 42 -6.66 -8.44 0.77
C ALA A 42 -5.84 -7.43 -0.05
N TYR A 43 -6.09 -6.14 0.13
CA TYR A 43 -5.32 -5.08 -0.54
C TYR A 43 -3.87 -4.99 -0.08
N ILE A 44 -3.56 -5.23 1.19
CA ILE A 44 -2.16 -5.31 1.67
C ILE A 44 -1.43 -6.43 0.95
N ALA A 45 -2.03 -7.63 0.86
CA ALA A 45 -1.44 -8.74 0.13
C ALA A 45 -1.27 -8.42 -1.36
N ARG A 46 -2.29 -7.83 -1.98
CA ARG A 46 -2.26 -7.52 -3.42
C ARG A 46 -1.23 -6.44 -3.75
N THR A 47 -1.23 -5.32 -3.03
CA THR A 47 -0.25 -4.23 -3.22
C THR A 47 1.19 -4.69 -2.96
N GLY A 48 1.41 -5.63 -2.03
CA GLY A 48 2.72 -6.27 -1.85
C GLY A 48 3.19 -7.03 -3.09
N LYS A 49 2.29 -7.76 -3.75
CA LYS A 49 2.57 -8.45 -5.03
C LYS A 49 2.84 -7.44 -6.16
N LEU A 50 1.99 -6.42 -6.28
CA LEU A 50 2.16 -5.37 -7.30
C LEU A 50 3.48 -4.62 -7.11
N LEU A 51 3.93 -4.39 -5.87
CA LEU A 51 5.23 -3.77 -5.58
C LEU A 51 6.40 -4.62 -6.09
N ALA A 52 6.34 -5.94 -5.88
CA ALA A 52 7.37 -6.86 -6.37
C ALA A 52 7.44 -6.85 -7.91
N ASP A 53 6.28 -6.87 -8.58
CA ASP A 53 6.21 -6.81 -10.04
C ASP A 53 6.66 -5.46 -10.59
N ALA A 54 6.29 -4.34 -9.95
CA ALA A 54 6.73 -3.01 -10.36
C ALA A 54 8.27 -2.87 -10.23
N LYS A 55 8.85 -3.41 -9.15
CA LYS A 55 10.32 -3.46 -8.99
C LYS A 55 10.97 -4.34 -10.05
N TYR A 56 10.32 -5.42 -10.48
CA TYR A 56 10.79 -6.24 -11.59
C TYR A 56 10.88 -5.43 -12.88
N HIS A 57 9.78 -4.75 -13.27
CA HIS A 57 9.76 -3.90 -14.48
C HIS A 57 10.78 -2.77 -14.44
N LEU A 58 10.96 -2.13 -13.27
CA LEU A 58 11.97 -1.09 -13.08
C LEU A 58 13.39 -1.64 -13.29
N ASN A 59 13.68 -2.81 -12.72
CA ASN A 59 15.00 -3.44 -12.85
C ASN A 59 15.26 -3.91 -14.28
N GLU A 60 14.26 -4.50 -14.94
CA GLU A 60 14.35 -4.87 -16.35
C GLU A 60 14.64 -3.66 -17.23
N SER A 61 13.92 -2.55 -17.01
CA SER A 61 14.14 -1.29 -17.75
C SER A 61 15.54 -0.74 -17.51
N LYS A 62 15.99 -0.69 -16.24
CA LYS A 62 17.33 -0.21 -15.86
C LYS A 62 18.46 -1.08 -16.44
N ASN A 63 18.23 -2.37 -16.60
CA ASN A 63 19.24 -3.33 -17.06
C ASN A 63 19.09 -3.70 -18.54
N SER A 64 18.25 -2.97 -19.30
CA SER A 64 18.13 -3.19 -20.73
C SER A 64 19.43 -2.86 -21.48
N GLU A 65 19.69 -3.58 -22.57
CA GLU A 65 20.87 -3.39 -23.43
C GLU A 65 20.98 -1.94 -23.94
N VAL A 66 19.84 -1.31 -24.22
CA VAL A 66 19.75 0.10 -24.62
C VAL A 66 20.27 1.02 -23.49
N MET A 67 19.90 0.76 -22.24
CA MET A 67 20.38 1.53 -21.10
C MET A 67 21.87 1.31 -20.85
N GLU A 68 22.37 0.09 -21.03
CA GLU A 68 23.79 -0.21 -20.91
C GLU A 68 24.62 0.57 -21.95
N THR A 69 24.18 0.52 -23.21
CA THR A 69 24.79 1.30 -24.30
C THR A 69 24.75 2.81 -24.03
N LEU A 70 23.65 3.31 -23.48
CA LEU A 70 23.50 4.72 -23.10
C LEU A 70 24.47 5.11 -21.98
N ARG A 71 24.63 4.26 -20.95
CA ARG A 71 25.62 4.48 -19.88
C ARG A 71 27.03 4.54 -20.43
N ASP A 72 27.40 3.64 -21.33
CA ASP A 72 28.76 3.58 -21.88
C ASP A 72 29.05 4.74 -22.82
N THR A 73 28.07 5.15 -23.63
CA THR A 73 28.18 6.37 -24.46
C THR A 73 28.36 7.60 -23.59
N ALA A 74 27.60 7.74 -22.51
CA ALA A 74 27.70 8.88 -21.61
C ALA A 74 29.04 8.91 -20.84
N LYS A 75 29.55 7.75 -20.42
CA LYS A 75 30.90 7.62 -19.84
C LYS A 75 31.98 8.04 -20.83
N ASN A 76 31.89 7.60 -22.09
CA ASN A 76 32.82 7.96 -23.16
C ASN A 76 32.79 9.47 -23.45
N ALA A 77 31.64 10.12 -23.29
CA ALA A 77 31.48 11.57 -23.35
C ALA A 77 31.99 12.31 -22.09
N LYS A 78 32.63 11.61 -21.14
CA LYS A 78 33.12 12.14 -19.85
C LYS A 78 32.02 12.71 -18.95
N ALA A 79 30.77 12.25 -19.08
CA ALA A 79 29.72 12.61 -18.14
C ALA A 79 30.01 12.02 -16.75
N THR A 80 29.65 12.77 -15.70
CA THR A 80 29.80 12.27 -14.32
C THR A 80 28.83 11.13 -14.05
N ALA A 81 29.22 10.16 -13.22
CA ALA A 81 28.34 9.05 -12.84
C ALA A 81 26.98 9.52 -12.27
N LYS A 82 26.99 10.65 -11.54
CA LYS A 82 25.77 11.29 -11.03
C LYS A 82 24.85 11.78 -12.15
N ALA A 83 25.40 12.42 -13.19
CA ALA A 83 24.62 12.86 -14.35
C ALA A 83 24.05 11.67 -15.14
N VAL A 84 24.84 10.61 -15.34
CA VAL A 84 24.38 9.39 -16.03
C VAL A 84 23.23 8.73 -15.26
N ASN A 85 23.35 8.59 -13.94
CA ASN A 85 22.29 8.00 -13.13
C ASN A 85 21.01 8.86 -13.14
N ALA A 86 21.14 10.19 -13.09
CA ALA A 86 19.98 11.07 -13.20
C ALA A 86 19.25 10.92 -14.55
N LEU A 87 19.97 10.72 -15.65
CA LEU A 87 19.37 10.43 -16.96
C LEU A 87 18.63 9.10 -16.96
N VAL A 88 19.25 8.04 -16.43
CA VAL A 88 18.65 6.71 -16.33
C VAL A 88 17.37 6.75 -15.48
N ASP A 89 17.43 7.40 -14.33
CA ASP A 89 16.27 7.55 -13.44
C ASP A 89 15.17 8.38 -14.10
N SER A 90 15.52 9.41 -14.88
CA SER A 90 14.56 10.19 -15.67
C SER A 90 13.87 9.36 -16.75
N ILE A 91 14.57 8.42 -17.39
CA ILE A 91 13.97 7.56 -18.42
C ILE A 91 13.07 6.51 -17.76
N CYS A 92 13.47 5.94 -16.62
CA CYS A 92 12.71 4.93 -15.88
C CYS A 92 11.65 5.52 -14.92
N ARG A 93 11.25 6.78 -15.14
CA ARG A 93 10.37 7.53 -14.22
C ARG A 93 9.00 6.88 -14.03
N GLU A 94 8.48 6.20 -15.05
CA GLU A 94 7.14 5.61 -15.04
C GLU A 94 7.13 4.33 -14.21
N GLU A 95 8.13 3.48 -14.37
CA GLU A 95 8.32 2.29 -13.54
C GLU A 95 8.60 2.68 -12.09
N GLN A 96 9.42 3.71 -11.86
CA GLN A 96 9.68 4.23 -10.51
C GLN A 96 8.39 4.75 -9.87
N TYR A 97 7.55 5.47 -10.61
CA TYR A 97 6.26 5.94 -10.13
C TYR A 97 5.35 4.78 -9.68
N LEU A 98 5.28 3.68 -10.44
CA LEU A 98 4.51 2.51 -10.05
C LEU A 98 5.05 1.85 -8.77
N VAL A 99 6.37 1.77 -8.61
CA VAL A 99 6.99 1.27 -7.37
C VAL A 99 6.59 2.13 -6.18
N ASP A 100 6.72 3.45 -6.31
CA ASP A 100 6.44 4.39 -5.23
C ASP A 100 4.94 4.38 -4.85
N TRP A 101 4.05 4.28 -5.85
CA TRP A 101 2.61 4.19 -5.61
C TRP A 101 2.23 2.88 -4.94
N CYS A 102 2.77 1.73 -5.39
CA CYS A 102 2.57 0.45 -4.71
C CYS A 102 2.97 0.52 -3.22
N GLU A 103 4.13 1.13 -2.92
CA GLU A 103 4.62 1.27 -1.54
C GLU A 103 3.73 2.20 -0.70
N ARG A 104 3.26 3.32 -1.29
CA ARG A 104 2.31 4.23 -0.64
C ARG A 104 0.98 3.54 -0.34
N ALA A 105 0.39 2.87 -1.33
CA ALA A 105 -0.89 2.18 -1.19
C ALA A 105 -0.82 1.07 -0.13
N ASN A 106 0.27 0.30 -0.11
CA ASN A 106 0.49 -0.74 0.90
C ASN A 106 0.58 -0.18 2.33
N ARG A 107 1.35 0.91 2.51
CA ARG A 107 1.44 1.60 3.81
C ARG A 107 0.09 2.16 4.24
N ALA A 108 -0.62 2.84 3.34
CA ALA A 108 -1.94 3.39 3.62
C ALA A 108 -2.91 2.30 4.06
N ALA A 109 -2.98 1.18 3.33
CA ALA A 109 -3.83 0.05 3.69
C ALA A 109 -3.48 -0.55 5.06
N THR A 110 -2.18 -0.67 5.36
CA THR A 110 -1.67 -1.16 6.65
C THR A 110 -2.11 -0.26 7.81
N HIS A 111 -1.93 1.06 7.69
CA HIS A 111 -2.32 2.00 8.74
C HIS A 111 -3.84 2.11 8.88
N GLN A 112 -4.59 2.05 7.79
CA GLN A 112 -6.05 2.01 7.86
C GLN A 112 -6.55 0.72 8.54
N LEU A 113 -5.88 -0.41 8.35
CA LEU A 113 -6.22 -1.66 9.05
C LEU A 113 -6.01 -1.51 10.56
N SER A 114 -4.90 -0.89 10.98
CA SER A 114 -4.67 -0.56 12.39
C SER A 114 -5.78 0.34 12.96
N TRP A 115 -6.24 1.33 12.19
CA TRP A 115 -7.37 2.17 12.60
C TRP A 115 -8.67 1.38 12.76
N CYS A 116 -8.98 0.44 11.86
CA CYS A 116 -10.15 -0.43 11.99
C CYS A 116 -10.09 -1.23 13.31
N VAL A 117 -8.92 -1.77 13.66
CA VAL A 117 -8.70 -2.48 14.93
C VAL A 117 -8.94 -1.55 16.13
N THR A 118 -8.51 -0.30 16.05
CA THR A 118 -8.76 0.71 17.10
C THR A 118 -10.25 0.97 17.27
N VAL A 119 -11.01 1.16 16.20
CA VAL A 119 -12.47 1.39 16.24
C VAL A 119 -13.19 0.20 16.88
N ILE A 120 -12.85 -1.03 16.48
CA ILE A 120 -13.42 -2.25 17.06
C ILE A 120 -13.07 -2.36 18.55
N SER A 121 -11.86 -1.99 18.95
CA SER A 121 -11.43 -2.02 20.35
C SER A 121 -12.17 -0.99 21.21
N LYS A 122 -12.36 0.23 20.69
CA LYS A 122 -13.19 1.27 21.33
C LYS A 122 -14.60 0.74 21.58
N ALA A 123 -15.25 0.17 20.56
CA ALA A 123 -16.61 -0.36 20.68
C ALA A 123 -16.72 -1.50 21.72
N LYS A 124 -15.72 -2.39 21.79
CA LYS A 124 -15.66 -3.46 22.81
C LYS A 124 -15.59 -2.90 24.22
N GLU A 125 -14.76 -1.88 24.46
CA GLU A 125 -14.63 -1.27 25.79
C GLU A 125 -15.89 -0.48 26.16
N GLU A 126 -16.54 0.22 25.22
CA GLU A 126 -17.82 0.90 25.46
C GLU A 126 -18.93 -0.09 25.89
N MET A 127 -19.05 -1.24 25.20
CA MET A 127 -20.00 -2.29 25.56
C MET A 127 -19.73 -2.87 26.95
N LYS A 128 -18.45 -3.08 27.27
CA LYS A 128 -18.01 -3.59 28.57
C LYS A 128 -18.35 -2.61 29.70
N MET A 129 -18.10 -1.32 29.51
CA MET A 129 -18.44 -0.26 30.47
C MET A 129 -19.95 -0.14 30.68
N ALA A 130 -20.75 -0.25 29.62
CA ALA A 130 -22.21 -0.26 29.73
C ALA A 130 -22.72 -1.47 30.56
N GLY A 131 -22.12 -2.65 30.35
CA GLY A 131 -22.42 -3.85 31.14
C GLY A 131 -22.07 -3.72 32.63
N PHE A 132 -20.93 -3.11 32.96
CA PHE A 132 -20.54 -2.83 34.34
C PHE A 132 -21.50 -1.86 35.03
N ASN A 133 -21.93 -0.80 34.33
CA ASN A 133 -22.85 0.17 34.89
C ASN A 133 -24.21 -0.47 35.23
N ASN A 134 -24.73 -1.33 34.33
CA ASN A 134 -25.96 -2.08 34.58
C ASN A 134 -25.86 -3.05 35.77
N ASN A 135 -24.70 -3.69 35.97
CA ASN A 135 -24.49 -4.61 37.10
C ASN A 135 -24.37 -3.87 38.44
N ASN A 136 -23.77 -2.69 38.47
CA ASN A 136 -23.70 -1.84 39.67
C ASN A 136 -25.06 -1.28 40.04
N VAL A 137 -25.86 -0.84 39.06
CA VAL A 137 -27.24 -0.41 39.28
C VAL A 137 -28.06 -1.54 39.91
N LYS A 138 -28.03 -2.75 39.34
CA LYS A 138 -28.76 -3.91 39.90
C LYS A 138 -28.36 -4.29 41.33
N ARG A 139 -27.10 -4.08 41.71
CA ARG A 139 -26.64 -4.30 43.10
C ARG A 139 -27.24 -3.28 44.06
N ASN A 140 -27.21 -2.00 43.70
CA ASN A 140 -27.72 -0.92 44.55
C ASN A 140 -29.26 -0.92 44.73
N PHE A 141 -30.00 -1.59 43.84
CA PHE A 141 -31.46 -1.78 43.97
C PHE A 141 -31.86 -3.02 44.81
N ASN A 142 -30.89 -3.88 45.15
CA ASN A 142 -31.12 -5.12 45.91
C ASN A 142 -30.54 -5.07 47.34
N GLU A 143 -30.09 -3.89 47.79
CA GLU A 143 -29.77 -3.55 49.19
C GLU A 143 -30.84 -2.59 49.74
#